data_AF-A0A3D4EW25-F1
#
_entry.id   AF-A0A3D4EW25-F1
#
_cell.length_a   1.000
_cell.length_b   1.000
_cell.length_c   1.000
_cell.angle_alpha   90.00
_cell.angle_beta   90.00
_cell.angle_gamma   90.00
#
_symmetry.space_group_name_H-M   'P 1'
#
loop_
_entity.id
_entity.type
_entity.pdbx_description
1 polymer ?
#
loop_
_entity_poly.entity_id
_entity_poly.type
_entity_poly.pdbx_seq_one_letter_code
_entity_poly.pdbx_strand_id
1 'polypeptide(L)'
;TSLPQGTPMMVSVAGKGRVARANLVTRSGGRPGDDIYVTGRLGGSIHGKHLDFTPRLREAAWLVNNSRITAMMDLSDGLAKDLPRLAQMSGVGFELNRDSLPCSEGSTLEQAI
;
A
#
# COMPACT_ATOMS: atom_id res chain seq x y z
N THR A 1 34.34 13.78 -14.33
CA THR A 1 33.56 13.38 -15.52
C THR A 1 32.12 13.75 -15.27
N SER A 2 31.61 14.82 -15.90
CA SER A 2 30.19 15.16 -15.83
C SER A 2 29.41 14.31 -16.82
N LEU A 3 28.19 13.93 -16.46
CA LEU A 3 27.27 13.27 -17.39
C LEU A 3 26.83 14.27 -18.48
N PRO A 4 26.52 13.79 -19.70
CA PRO A 4 25.96 14.64 -20.75
C PRO A 4 24.71 15.37 -20.27
N GLN A 5 24.52 16.60 -20.75
CA GLN A 5 23.30 17.36 -20.50
C GLN A 5 22.08 16.58 -21.00
N GLY A 6 21.04 16.49 -20.17
CA GLY A 6 19.85 15.69 -20.47
C GLY A 6 19.91 14.22 -20.03
N THR A 7 20.99 13.78 -19.38
CA THR A 7 21.03 12.44 -18.76
C THR A 7 19.98 12.35 -17.65
N PRO A 8 19.08 11.35 -17.67
CA PRO A 8 18.08 11.18 -16.62
C PRO A 8 18.75 10.96 -15.27
N MET A 9 18.26 11.67 -14.25
CA MET A 9 18.72 11.47 -12.88
C MET A 9 18.19 10.13 -12.37
N MET A 10 19.08 9.29 -11.86
CA MET A 10 18.72 8.05 -11.18
C MET A 10 19.10 8.16 -9.71
N VAL A 11 18.15 7.90 -8.83
CA VAL A 11 18.37 7.81 -7.39
C VAL A 11 17.94 6.41 -6.93
N SER A 12 18.84 5.69 -6.26
CA SER A 12 18.53 4.41 -5.63
C SER A 12 18.86 4.50 -4.16
N VAL A 13 17.93 4.08 -3.31
CA VAL A 13 18.05 4.13 -1.86
C VAL A 13 17.79 2.74 -1.31
N ALA A 14 18.66 2.27 -0.41
CA ALA A 14 18.47 1.02 0.32
C ALA A 14 18.26 1.32 1.82
N GLY A 15 17.21 0.73 2.39
CA GLY A 15 16.88 0.86 3.82
C GLY A 15 16.94 -0.46 4.55
N LYS A 16 17.23 -0.43 5.86
CA LYS A 16 17.17 -1.60 6.75
C LYS A 16 16.30 -1.29 7.96
N GLY A 17 15.39 -2.21 8.27
CA GLY A 17 14.54 -2.15 9.46
C GLY A 17 14.73 -3.37 10.37
N ARG A 18 14.13 -3.32 11.55
CA ARG A 18 13.96 -4.48 12.44
C ARG A 18 12.53 -4.50 12.95
N VAL A 19 12.01 -5.71 13.17
CA VAL A 19 10.69 -5.94 13.76
C VAL A 19 10.79 -7.15 14.68
N ALA A 20 10.06 -7.14 15.80
CA ALA A 20 9.92 -8.31 16.63
C ALA A 20 9.22 -9.42 15.84
N ARG A 21 9.64 -10.68 16.01
CA ARG A 21 9.05 -11.81 15.25
C ARG A 21 7.52 -11.91 15.44
N ALA A 22 7.02 -11.60 16.63
CA ALA A 22 5.59 -11.58 16.93
C ALA A 22 4.81 -10.49 16.15
N ASN A 23 5.51 -9.43 15.72
CA ASN A 23 4.93 -8.30 14.99
C ASN A 23 5.25 -8.37 13.49
N LEU A 24 5.83 -9.46 13.01
CA LEU A 24 6.13 -9.64 11.60
C LEU A 24 4.86 -10.04 10.86
N VAL A 25 4.35 -9.13 10.03
CA VAL A 25 3.23 -9.39 9.12
C VAL A 25 3.76 -9.54 7.70
N THR A 26 3.33 -10.59 7.01
CA THR A 26 3.69 -10.85 5.61
C THR A 26 2.53 -10.48 4.68
N ARG A 27 2.75 -10.62 3.36
CA ARG A 27 1.68 -10.48 2.36
C ARG A 27 0.77 -11.71 2.29
N SER A 28 1.12 -12.79 2.99
CA SER A 28 0.42 -14.06 3.01
C SER A 28 -0.27 -14.28 4.36
N GLY A 29 -1.28 -15.14 4.39
CA GLY A 29 -1.99 -15.50 5.63
C GLY A 29 -3.41 -14.97 5.72
N GLY A 30 -3.83 -14.18 4.72
CA GLY A 30 -5.22 -13.78 4.53
C GLY A 30 -6.13 -14.97 4.26
N ARG A 31 -7.38 -14.88 4.69
CA ARG A 31 -8.34 -15.99 4.71
C ARG A 31 -9.70 -15.52 4.17
N PRO A 32 -10.51 -16.42 3.60
CA PRO A 32 -11.91 -16.12 3.34
C PRO A 32 -12.59 -15.65 4.64
N GLY A 33 -13.32 -14.54 4.55
CA GLY A 33 -13.97 -13.89 5.70
C GLY A 33 -13.13 -12.84 6.43
N ASP A 34 -11.87 -12.63 6.05
CA ASP A 34 -11.11 -11.46 6.51
C ASP A 34 -11.66 -10.18 5.86
N ASP A 35 -11.76 -9.11 6.63
CA ASP A 35 -12.10 -7.77 6.14
C ASP A 35 -10.89 -7.10 5.47
N ILE A 36 -11.16 -6.27 4.46
CA ILE A 36 -10.13 -5.50 3.74
C ILE A 36 -10.16 -4.04 4.18
N TYR A 37 -9.03 -3.54 4.66
CA TYR A 37 -8.84 -2.16 5.09
C TYR A 37 -7.71 -1.48 4.31
N VAL A 38 -7.83 -0.16 4.15
CA VAL A 38 -6.75 0.70 3.66
C VAL A 38 -6.53 1.84 4.64
N THR A 39 -5.28 2.29 4.75
CA THR A 39 -4.95 3.46 5.55
C THR A 39 -4.94 4.71 4.66
N GLY A 40 -5.74 5.70 5.06
CA GLY A 40 -5.88 6.96 4.32
C GLY A 40 -6.84 6.90 3.14
N ARG A 41 -6.65 7.81 2.19
CA ARG A 41 -7.50 7.97 1.01
C ARG A 41 -6.78 7.49 -0.26
N LEU A 42 -7.52 6.97 -1.23
CA LEU A 42 -7.07 6.43 -2.51
C LEU A 42 -7.14 7.47 -3.63
N GLY A 43 -6.43 7.26 -4.74
CA GLY A 43 -6.35 8.23 -5.84
C GLY A 43 -5.48 9.44 -5.53
N GLY A 44 -5.42 10.37 -6.49
CA GLY A 44 -4.62 11.61 -6.43
C GLY A 44 -3.17 11.46 -6.90
N SER A 45 -2.73 10.25 -7.30
CA SER A 45 -1.35 10.02 -7.77
C SER A 45 -1.01 10.82 -9.04
N ILE A 46 -1.95 10.93 -9.97
CA ILE A 46 -1.82 11.75 -11.19
C ILE A 46 -1.62 13.25 -10.85
N HIS A 47 -2.13 13.68 -9.69
CA HIS A 47 -1.95 15.04 -9.17
C HIS A 47 -0.70 15.17 -8.28
N GLY A 48 0.21 14.21 -8.31
CA GLY A 48 1.49 14.27 -7.59
C GLY A 48 1.46 13.82 -6.14
N LYS A 49 0.34 13.27 -5.63
CA LYS A 49 0.23 12.82 -4.22
C LYS A 49 1.30 11.79 -3.82
N HIS A 50 1.78 10.97 -4.75
CA HIS A 50 2.83 9.98 -4.48
C HIS A 50 4.22 10.61 -4.29
N LEU A 51 4.39 11.90 -4.59
CA LEU A 51 5.63 12.65 -4.41
C LEU A 51 5.73 13.29 -3.02
N ASP A 52 4.60 13.49 -2.34
CA ASP A 52 4.52 14.07 -1.00
C ASP A 52 3.65 13.18 -0.10
N PHE A 53 4.22 12.05 0.30
CA PHE A 53 3.57 11.11 1.21
C PHE A 53 4.42 10.88 2.45
N THR A 54 3.75 10.66 3.57
CA THR A 54 4.40 10.15 4.78
C THR A 54 4.23 8.64 4.86
N PRO A 55 5.34 7.86 4.91
CA PRO A 55 5.26 6.42 5.16
C PRO A 55 4.53 6.13 6.48
N ARG A 56 3.50 5.29 6.43
CA ARG A 56 2.55 5.04 7.53
C ARG A 56 3.09 4.06 8.59
N LEU A 57 4.32 4.28 9.04
CA LEU A 57 5.02 3.38 9.96
C LEU A 57 4.38 3.32 11.34
N ARG A 58 3.87 4.47 11.84
CA ARG A 58 3.22 4.55 13.15
C ARG A 58 1.88 3.83 13.14
N GLU A 59 1.09 4.02 12.09
CA GLU A 59 -0.19 3.37 11.88
C GLU A 59 -0.02 1.86 11.72
N ALA A 60 0.95 1.42 10.91
CA ALA A 60 1.26 0.00 10.75
C ALA A 60 1.66 -0.64 12.10
N ALA A 61 2.55 0.01 12.86
CA ALA A 61 2.93 -0.47 14.18
C ALA A 61 1.73 -0.54 15.13
N TRP A 62 0.87 0.48 15.14
CA TRP A 62 -0.33 0.49 15.98
C TRP A 62 -1.29 -0.65 15.60
N LEU A 63 -1.59 -0.83 14.31
CA LEU A 63 -2.48 -1.90 13.82
C LEU A 63 -1.98 -3.29 14.22
N VAL A 64 -0.69 -3.56 14.02
CA VAL A 64 -0.09 -4.86 14.35
C VAL A 64 -0.12 -5.15 15.86
N ASN A 65 0.03 -4.13 16.70
CA ASN A 65 0.02 -4.32 18.15
C ASN A 65 -1.39 -4.37 18.76
N ASN A 66 -2.40 -3.83 18.08
CA ASN A 66 -3.75 -3.66 18.65
C ASN A 66 -4.83 -4.47 17.90
N SER A 67 -4.47 -5.18 16.84
CA SER A 67 -5.43 -5.92 16.02
C SER A 67 -4.79 -7.17 15.45
N ARG A 68 -5.62 -8.16 15.14
CA ARG A 68 -5.17 -9.38 14.48
C ARG A 68 -5.07 -9.13 12.97
N ILE A 69 -3.89 -8.75 12.50
CA ILE A 69 -3.62 -8.59 11.08
C ILE A 69 -3.19 -9.93 10.48
N THR A 70 -3.88 -10.39 9.45
CA THR A 70 -3.59 -11.67 8.78
C THR A 70 -2.62 -11.51 7.61
N ALA A 71 -2.71 -10.40 6.86
CA ALA A 71 -1.78 -10.01 5.81
C ALA A 71 -1.74 -8.48 5.65
N MET A 72 -0.63 -7.93 5.18
CA MET A 72 -0.47 -6.48 4.96
C MET A 72 0.50 -6.17 3.81
N MET A 73 0.23 -5.11 3.07
CA MET A 73 1.10 -4.54 2.04
C MET A 73 0.84 -3.03 1.89
N ASP A 74 1.86 -2.27 1.46
CA ASP A 74 1.74 -0.88 1.06
C ASP A 74 1.17 -0.74 -0.37
N LEU A 75 0.66 0.45 -0.71
CA LEU A 75 0.14 0.74 -2.04
C LEU A 75 1.11 1.65 -2.79
N SER A 76 1.73 1.12 -3.86
CA SER A 76 2.65 1.87 -4.74
C SER A 76 2.10 1.98 -6.15
N ASP A 77 1.52 0.89 -6.66
CA ASP A 77 1.12 0.78 -8.07
C ASP A 77 -0.38 1.07 -8.26
N GLY A 78 -1.11 1.26 -7.17
CA GLY A 78 -2.55 1.46 -7.13
C GLY A 78 -3.30 0.24 -6.62
N LEU A 79 -4.52 0.45 -6.13
CA LEU A 79 -5.33 -0.59 -5.50
C LEU A 79 -5.62 -1.74 -6.47
N ALA A 80 -5.91 -1.43 -7.74
CA ALA A 80 -6.20 -2.40 -8.79
C ALA A 80 -5.05 -3.36 -9.08
N LYS A 81 -3.80 -2.97 -8.79
CA LYS A 81 -2.61 -3.80 -9.03
C LYS A 81 -2.15 -4.48 -7.76
N ASP A 82 -2.16 -3.78 -6.63
CA ASP A 82 -1.59 -4.30 -5.39
C ASP A 82 -2.54 -5.20 -4.61
N LEU A 83 -3.86 -4.96 -4.65
CA LEU A 83 -4.81 -5.85 -3.98
C LEU A 83 -4.85 -7.26 -4.59
N PRO A 84 -4.88 -7.45 -5.93
CA PRO A 84 -4.75 -8.78 -6.52
C PRO A 84 -3.46 -9.48 -6.13
N ARG A 85 -2.33 -8.76 -6.06
CA ARG A 85 -1.05 -9.32 -5.61
C ARG A 85 -1.14 -9.78 -4.17
N LEU A 86 -1.69 -8.97 -3.26
CA LEU A 86 -1.88 -9.33 -1.86
C LEU A 86 -2.76 -10.58 -1.70
N ALA A 87 -3.89 -10.63 -2.41
CA ALA A 87 -4.81 -11.77 -2.37
C ALA A 87 -4.16 -13.04 -2.93
N GLN A 88 -3.40 -12.93 -4.04
CA GLN A 88 -2.67 -14.04 -4.64
C GLN A 88 -1.63 -14.64 -3.70
N MET A 89 -0.93 -13.83 -2.90
CA MET A 89 0.04 -14.32 -1.91
C MET A 89 -0.59 -15.21 -0.82
N SER A 90 -1.92 -15.15 -0.65
CA SER A 90 -2.68 -16.02 0.25
C SER A 90 -3.52 -17.08 -0.47
N GLY A 91 -3.55 -17.08 -1.81
CA GLY A 91 -4.37 -18.01 -2.60
C GLY A 91 -5.88 -17.79 -2.44
N VAL A 92 -6.31 -16.55 -2.15
CA VAL A 92 -7.73 -16.19 -1.94
C VAL A 92 -8.20 -15.18 -2.99
N GLY A 93 -9.53 -15.05 -3.12
CA GLY A 93 -10.17 -13.94 -3.83
C GLY A 93 -10.45 -12.76 -2.92
N PHE A 94 -11.05 -11.70 -3.47
CA PHE A 94 -11.50 -10.52 -2.73
C PHE A 94 -12.75 -9.93 -3.37
N GLU A 95 -13.54 -9.23 -2.55
CA GLU A 95 -14.69 -8.45 -2.99
C GLU A 95 -14.59 -7.07 -2.34
N LEU A 96 -14.90 -6.02 -3.10
CA LEU A 96 -14.89 -4.64 -2.62
C LEU A 96 -16.28 -4.03 -2.76
N ASN A 97 -16.78 -3.44 -1.67
CA ASN A 97 -17.88 -2.50 -1.76
C ASN A 97 -17.34 -1.16 -2.29
N ARG A 98 -17.77 -0.78 -3.50
CA ARG A 98 -17.35 0.46 -4.16
C ARG A 98 -17.69 1.70 -3.34
N ASP A 99 -18.84 1.71 -2.68
CA ASP A 99 -19.32 2.86 -1.91
C ASP A 99 -18.50 3.09 -0.63
N SER A 100 -17.76 2.06 -0.18
CA SER A 100 -16.89 2.14 0.99
C SER A 100 -15.47 2.61 0.66
N LEU A 101 -15.12 2.81 -0.61
CA LEU A 101 -13.74 3.17 -1.00
C LEU A 101 -13.43 4.64 -0.66
N PRO A 102 -12.42 4.90 0.20
CA PRO A 102 -12.12 6.26 0.64
C PRO A 102 -11.36 7.04 -0.43
N CYS A 103 -12.05 7.65 -1.38
CA CYS A 103 -11.43 8.40 -2.48
C CYS A 103 -10.89 9.75 -2.01
N SER A 104 -9.72 10.17 -2.48
CA SER A 104 -9.15 11.50 -2.20
C SER A 104 -10.01 12.60 -2.81
N GLU A 105 -9.94 13.80 -2.25
CA GLU A 105 -10.64 14.96 -2.82
C GLU A 105 -10.22 15.17 -4.28
N GLY A 106 -11.19 15.46 -5.14
CA GLY A 106 -10.97 15.62 -6.58
C GLY A 106 -10.60 14.35 -7.34
N SER A 107 -10.63 13.17 -6.71
CA SER A 107 -10.40 11.88 -7.39
C SER A 107 -11.71 11.13 -7.63
N THR A 108 -11.88 10.57 -8.83
CA THR A 108 -12.98 9.65 -9.11
C THR A 108 -12.72 8.26 -8.54
N LEU A 109 -13.73 7.41 -8.51
CA LEU A 109 -13.59 6.02 -8.09
C LEU A 109 -12.61 5.25 -8.99
N GLU A 110 -12.67 5.48 -10.31
CA GLU A 110 -11.79 4.86 -11.29
C GLU A 110 -10.33 5.30 -11.12
N GLN A 111 -10.09 6.51 -10.61
CA GLN A 111 -8.75 6.98 -10.29
C GLN A 111 -8.25 6.45 -8.94
N ALA A 112 -9.16 5.99 -8.08
CA ALA A 112 -8.84 5.42 -6.77
C ALA A 112 -8.50 3.92 -6.83
N ILE A 113 -9.04 3.22 -7.83
CA ILE A 113 -8.80 1.80 -8.12
C ILE A 113 -7.58 1.66 -9.03
#